data_AF-A0A7Z9T1F4-F1
#
_entry.id   AF-A0A7Z9T1F4-F1
#
_cell.length_a   1.000
_cell.length_b   1.000
_cell.length_c   1.000
_cell.angle_alpha   90.00
_cell.angle_beta   90.00
_cell.angle_gamma   90.00
#
_symmetry.space_group_name_H-M   'P 1'
#
loop_
_entity.id
_entity.type
_entity.pdbx_description
1 polymer ?
#
loop_
_entity_poly.entity_id
_entity_poly.type
_entity_poly.pdbx_seq_one_letter_code
_entity_poly.pdbx_strand_id
1 'polypeptide(L)'
;MADTLSSRMFVNFLGIPGILLLVYLGGPWFIGFVTVVSLIALYEFYRLVGNKNASPHVWIGILAGAILLLFHYGNICPEIVIVNWHHILIGLILIIIFLE
;
A
#
# COMPACT_ATOMS: atom_id res chain seq x y z
N MET A 1 22.50 -19.35 -19.15
CA MET A 1 21.09 -19.32 -18.72
C MET A 1 21.11 -19.40 -17.21
N ALA A 2 20.75 -18.34 -16.49
CA ALA A 2 20.74 -18.39 -15.02
C ALA A 2 19.56 -19.29 -14.60
N ASP A 3 19.85 -20.37 -13.88
CA ASP A 3 18.83 -21.30 -13.41
C ASP A 3 17.81 -20.57 -12.53
N THR A 4 16.53 -20.88 -12.71
CA THR A 4 15.41 -20.25 -11.98
C THR A 4 15.56 -20.32 -10.46
N LEU A 5 16.29 -21.32 -9.96
CA LEU A 5 16.69 -21.48 -8.56
C LEU A 5 17.66 -20.39 -8.09
N SER A 6 18.67 -20.05 -8.90
CA SER A 6 19.66 -19.01 -8.59
C SER A 6 18.98 -17.64 -8.50
N SER A 7 18.02 -17.36 -9.39
CA SER A 7 17.28 -16.10 -9.36
C SER A 7 16.42 -15.96 -8.10
N ARG A 8 15.77 -17.03 -7.63
CA ARG A 8 14.94 -17.03 -6.42
C ARG A 8 15.78 -16.87 -5.15
N MET A 9 16.93 -17.55 -5.08
CA MET A 9 17.84 -17.42 -3.94
C MET A 9 18.41 -16.01 -3.83
N PHE A 10 18.75 -15.38 -4.95
CA PHE A 10 19.25 -14.00 -4.96
C PHE A 10 18.22 -13.00 -4.45
N VAL A 11 16.97 -13.11 -4.91
CA VAL A 11 15.87 -12.25 -4.44
C VAL A 11 15.61 -12.46 -2.94
N ASN A 12 15.66 -13.71 -2.45
CA ASN A 12 15.46 -13.98 -1.02
C ASN A 12 16.61 -13.45 -0.16
N PHE A 13 17.84 -13.59 -0.65
CA PHE A 13 19.05 -13.12 0.03
C PHE A 13 19.11 -11.60 0.12
N LEU A 14 18.62 -10.86 -0.89
CA LEU A 14 18.56 -9.39 -0.83
C LEU A 14 17.26 -8.86 -0.22
N GLY A 15 16.16 -9.54 -0.45
CA GLY A 15 14.82 -9.10 -0.03
C GLY A 15 14.70 -9.02 1.49
N ILE A 16 15.02 -10.10 2.20
CA ILE A 16 14.89 -10.15 3.66
C ILE A 16 15.78 -9.10 4.35
N PRO A 17 17.10 -9.04 4.12
CA PRO A 17 17.93 -8.01 4.75
C PRO A 17 17.60 -6.60 4.23
N GLY A 18 17.18 -6.45 2.97
CA GLY A 18 16.73 -5.17 2.43
C GLY A 18 15.50 -4.63 3.17
N ILE A 19 14.51 -5.48 3.42
CA ILE A 19 13.31 -5.13 4.21
C ILE A 19 13.71 -4.77 5.64
N LEU A 20 14.58 -5.59 6.29
CA LEU A 20 15.06 -5.31 7.64
C LEU A 20 15.80 -3.96 7.72
N LEU A 21 16.59 -3.63 6.71
CA LEU A 21 17.30 -2.36 6.62
C LEU A 21 16.34 -1.18 6.47
N LEU A 22 15.29 -1.32 5.65
CA LEU A 22 14.26 -0.29 5.49
C LEU A 22 13.43 -0.08 6.76
N VAL A 23 13.13 -1.16 7.49
CA VAL A 23 12.50 -1.08 8.82
C VAL A 23 13.42 -0.40 9.82
N TYR A 24 14.73 -0.73 9.80
CA TYR A 24 15.72 -0.12 10.69
C TYR A 24 15.92 1.38 10.42
N LEU A 25 15.96 1.79 9.15
CA LEU A 25 16.01 3.21 8.76
C LEU A 25 14.76 3.98 9.17
N GLY A 26 13.60 3.32 9.12
CA GLY A 26 12.31 3.90 9.51
C GLY A 26 11.94 5.15 8.69
N GLY A 27 11.04 5.95 9.26
CA GLY A 27 10.67 7.27 8.73
C GLY A 27 10.27 7.25 7.24
N PRO A 28 10.75 8.20 6.41
CA PRO A 28 10.33 8.33 5.02
C PRO A 28 10.70 7.12 4.14
N TRP A 29 11.80 6.43 4.45
CA TRP A 29 12.23 5.24 3.72
C TRP A 29 11.26 4.08 3.93
N PHE A 30 10.82 3.88 5.18
CA PHE A 30 9.82 2.86 5.51
C PHE A 30 8.44 3.21 4.95
N ILE A 31 8.03 4.48 5.05
CA ILE A 31 6.76 4.96 4.47
C ILE A 31 6.71 4.71 2.96
N GLY A 32 7.74 5.15 2.23
CA GLY A 32 7.79 4.95 0.79
C GLY A 32 7.76 3.47 0.41
N PHE A 33 8.52 2.64 1.13
CA PHE A 33 8.56 1.20 0.90
C PHE A 33 7.18 0.54 1.11
N VAL A 34 6.54 0.77 2.26
CA VAL A 34 5.24 0.15 2.58
C VAL A 34 4.17 0.64 1.61
N THR A 35 4.16 1.93 1.26
CA THR A 35 3.22 2.49 0.28
C THR A 35 3.37 1.80 -1.07
N VAL A 36 4.58 1.69 -1.60
CA VAL A 36 4.81 1.07 -2.92
C VAL A 36 4.38 -0.40 -2.92
N VAL A 37 4.80 -1.18 -1.92
CA VAL A 37 4.47 -2.61 -1.85
C VAL A 37 2.96 -2.83 -1.71
N SER A 38 2.29 -2.04 -0.86
CA SER A 38 0.83 -2.12 -0.70
C SER A 38 0.07 -1.72 -1.97
N LEU A 39 0.52 -0.71 -2.71
CA LEU A 39 -0.13 -0.32 -3.98
C LEU A 39 0.04 -1.37 -5.07
N ILE A 40 1.21 -2.03 -5.14
CA ILE A 40 1.42 -3.17 -6.05
C ILE A 40 0.47 -4.31 -5.68
N ALA A 41 0.36 -4.64 -4.40
CA ALA A 41 -0.57 -5.68 -3.92
C ALA A 41 -2.03 -5.33 -4.22
N LEU A 42 -2.42 -4.07 -4.05
CA LEU A 42 -3.77 -3.59 -4.35
C LEU A 42 -4.08 -3.65 -5.85
N TYR A 43 -3.13 -3.29 -6.70
CA TYR A 43 -3.26 -3.44 -8.15
C TYR A 43 -3.44 -4.90 -8.57
N GLU A 44 -2.64 -5.80 -8.00
CA GLU A 44 -2.75 -7.23 -8.29
C GLU A 44 -4.06 -7.83 -7.77
N PHE A 45 -4.54 -7.37 -6.62
CA PHE A 45 -5.87 -7.69 -6.11
C PHE A 45 -6.98 -7.26 -7.09
N TYR A 46 -6.95 -6.03 -7.58
CA TYR A 46 -7.94 -5.57 -8.56
C TYR A 46 -7.87 -6.35 -9.87
N ARG A 47 -6.68 -6.73 -10.33
CA ARG A 47 -6.52 -7.59 -11.52
C ARG A 47 -7.17 -8.97 -11.31
N LEU A 48 -7.03 -9.54 -10.12
CA LEU A 48 -7.65 -10.83 -9.78
C LEU A 48 -9.18 -10.72 -9.68
N VAL A 49 -9.67 -9.63 -9.13
CA VAL A 49 -11.12 -9.36 -8.98
C VAL A 49 -11.79 -9.03 -10.31
N GLY A 50 -11.11 -8.32 -11.22
CA GLY A 50 -11.60 -8.04 -12.57
C GLY A 50 -11.93 -9.30 -13.38
N ASN A 51 -11.23 -10.41 -13.11
CA ASN A 51 -11.49 -11.71 -13.74
C ASN A 51 -12.78 -12.39 -13.23
N LYS A 52 -13.48 -11.82 -12.24
CA LYS A 52 -14.69 -12.37 -11.62
C LYS A 52 -15.95 -11.56 -11.96
N ASN A 53 -16.03 -10.92 -13.13
CA ASN A 53 -17.14 -10.05 -13.56
C ASN A 53 -17.41 -8.85 -12.63
N ALA A 54 -16.42 -8.44 -11.85
CA ALA A 54 -16.46 -7.18 -11.12
C ALA A 54 -15.72 -6.10 -11.93
N SER A 55 -16.19 -4.86 -11.87
CA SER A 55 -15.59 -3.69 -12.52
C SER A 55 -14.92 -2.80 -11.45
N PRO A 56 -13.72 -3.17 -10.94
CA PRO A 56 -13.07 -2.40 -9.89
C PRO A 56 -12.60 -1.04 -10.42
N HIS A 57 -12.87 0.01 -9.64
CA HIS A 57 -12.32 1.35 -9.88
C HIS A 57 -10.86 1.45 -9.43
N VAL A 58 -9.96 0.91 -10.24
CA VAL A 58 -8.51 0.79 -9.95
C VAL A 58 -7.89 2.13 -9.55
N TRP A 59 -8.19 3.19 -10.29
CA TRP A 59 -7.61 4.52 -10.03
C TRP A 59 -8.04 5.12 -8.69
N ILE A 60 -9.34 5.06 -8.37
CA ILE A 60 -9.89 5.58 -7.11
C ILE A 60 -9.31 4.77 -5.94
N GLY A 61 -9.26 3.44 -6.07
CA GLY A 61 -8.70 2.55 -5.06
C GLY A 61 -7.22 2.81 -4.79
N ILE A 62 -6.40 2.99 -5.84
CA ILE A 62 -4.97 3.31 -5.71
C ILE A 62 -4.77 4.67 -5.03
N LEU A 63 -5.52 5.70 -5.44
CA LEU A 63 -5.45 7.03 -4.83
C LEU A 63 -5.84 6.99 -3.34
N ALA A 64 -6.96 6.34 -3.03
CA ALA A 64 -7.43 6.18 -1.66
C ALA A 64 -6.43 5.40 -0.80
N GLY A 65 -5.90 4.29 -1.32
CA GLY A 65 -4.89 3.48 -0.63
C GLY A 65 -3.59 4.26 -0.37
N ALA A 66 -3.12 5.04 -1.35
CA ALA A 66 -1.94 5.88 -1.20
C ALA A 66 -2.15 6.96 -0.13
N ILE A 67 -3.28 7.66 -0.16
CA ILE A 67 -3.63 8.70 0.82
C ILE A 67 -3.70 8.11 2.23
N LEU A 68 -4.37 6.97 2.41
CA LEU A 68 -4.48 6.32 3.72
C LEU A 68 -3.10 5.94 4.29
N LEU A 69 -2.23 5.36 3.49
CA LEU A 69 -0.91 4.92 3.93
C LEU A 69 0.00 6.10 4.27
N LEU A 70 -0.01 7.16 3.43
CA LEU A 70 0.74 8.38 3.68
C LEU A 70 0.22 9.11 4.92
N PHE A 71 -1.08 9.10 5.16
CA PHE A 71 -1.66 9.71 6.36
C PHE A 71 -1.32 8.91 7.62
N HIS A 72 -1.41 7.57 7.56
CA HIS A 72 -1.12 6.68 8.68
C HIS A 72 0.34 6.80 9.13
N TYR A 73 1.27 6.64 8.19
CA TYR A 73 2.69 6.52 8.52
C TYR A 73 3.42 7.87 8.43
N GLY A 74 2.95 8.81 7.61
CA GLY A 74 3.63 10.08 7.35
C GLY A 74 3.40 11.19 8.36
N ASN A 75 2.49 11.03 9.33
CA ASN A 75 2.15 12.07 10.32
C ASN A 75 1.91 13.46 9.70
N ILE A 76 1.40 13.52 8.46
CA ILE A 76 1.27 14.76 7.67
C ILE A 76 0.28 15.75 8.33
N CYS A 77 -0.58 15.27 9.25
CA CYS A 77 -1.49 16.11 10.04
C CYS A 77 -1.58 15.63 11.51
N PRO A 78 -0.67 16.01 12.41
CA PRO A 78 -0.65 15.50 13.79
C PRO A 78 -1.88 15.92 14.62
N GLU A 79 -2.49 17.08 14.35
CA GLU A 79 -3.70 17.51 15.08
C GLU A 79 -4.99 16.78 14.63
N ILE A 80 -5.05 16.32 13.38
CA ILE A 80 -6.21 15.57 12.86
C ILE A 80 -6.15 14.10 13.31
N VAL A 81 -4.97 13.58 13.65
CA VAL A 81 -4.79 12.20 14.14
C VAL A 81 -5.44 11.97 15.51
N ILE A 82 -5.66 13.03 16.30
CA ILE A 82 -6.41 12.95 17.57
C ILE A 82 -7.92 12.85 17.31
N VAL A 83 -8.40 13.37 16.18
CA VAL A 83 -9.76 13.11 15.67
C VAL A 83 -9.78 11.70 15.10
N ASN A 84 -9.94 10.75 16.02
CA ASN A 84 -10.30 9.35 15.86
C ASN A 84 -10.16 8.79 14.43
N TRP A 85 -9.17 7.92 14.22
CA TRP A 85 -8.94 7.13 12.98
C TRP A 85 -10.24 6.66 12.27
N HIS A 86 -11.27 6.37 13.06
CA HIS A 86 -12.64 6.09 12.65
C HIS A 86 -13.28 7.15 11.74
N HIS A 87 -13.12 8.45 12.01
CA HIS A 87 -13.73 9.53 11.22
C HIS A 87 -13.12 9.67 9.82
N ILE A 88 -11.82 9.42 9.69
CA ILE A 88 -11.13 9.42 8.39
C ILE A 88 -11.60 8.22 7.56
N LEU A 89 -11.69 7.04 8.17
CA LEU A 89 -12.22 5.85 7.51
C LEU A 89 -13.69 6.04 7.09
N ILE A 90 -14.51 6.61 7.97
CA ILE A 90 -15.93 6.91 7.68
C ILE A 90 -16.04 7.93 6.53
N GLY A 91 -15.26 9.00 6.54
CA GLY A 91 -15.25 10.00 5.47
C GLY A 91 -14.85 9.40 4.12
N LEU A 92 -13.83 8.53 4.10
CA LEU A 92 -13.38 7.85 2.88
C LEU A 92 -14.42 6.86 2.36
N ILE A 93 -15.05 6.08 3.25
CA ILE A 93 -16.14 5.16 2.88
C ILE A 93 -17.33 5.94 2.30
N LEU A 94 -17.71 7.07 2.90
CA LEU A 94 -18.80 7.91 2.40
C LEU A 94 -18.49 8.50 1.02
N ILE A 95 -17.26 8.94 0.79
CA ILE A 95 -16.82 9.44 -0.53
C ILE A 95 -16.87 8.32 -1.58
N ILE A 96 -16.44 7.11 -1.24
CA ILE A 96 -16.47 5.96 -2.15
C ILE A 96 -17.92 5.60 -2.50
N ILE A 97 -18.82 5.52 -1.51
CA ILE A 97 -20.25 5.24 -1.74
C ILE A 97 -20.92 6.32 -2.59
N PHE A 98 -20.51 7.59 -2.46
CA PHE A 98 -21.06 8.68 -3.28
C PHE A 98 -20.58 8.64 -4.74
N LEU A 99 -19.43 8.00 -5.00
CA LEU A 99 -18.76 7.99 -6.30
C LEU A 99 -19.07 6.74 -7.14
N GLU A 100 -19.58 5.67 -6.53
CA GLU A 100 -20.17 4.49 -7.19
C GLU A 100 -21.65 4.68 -7.53
#